data_AF-A0A485LBN2-F1
#
_entry.id   AF-A0A485LBN2-F1
#
_cell.length_a   1.000
_cell.length_b   1.000
_cell.length_c   1.000
_cell.angle_alpha   90.00
_cell.angle_beta   90.00
_cell.angle_gamma   90.00
#
_symmetry.space_group_name_H-M   'P 1'
#
loop_
_entity.id
_entity.type
_entity.pdbx_description
1 polymer ?
#
loop_
_entity_poly.entity_id
_entity_poly.type
_entity_poly.pdbx_seq_one_letter_code
_entity_poly.pdbx_strand_id
1 'polypeptide(L)'
;MLLVFTGFLANLLGSPQTIMYFVSYFIFTLVLERVFLLRVLVVIANLLFKDKSHHQPAEQVLVDGDALSVTKAAQGSPALEQETTKVSASVRNIKAIKNAPLIFFIKRTDLVTLNKAILYVRANESTHILRFVHVYPEQTVEALETVEQLKGMIAMYDRVYPKLQLDFYSIVGEFDPVTVEWISQTYGISTNSMFLKQPSTVIMHKVSAHGVRVITG
;
A
#
# COMPACT_ATOMS: atom_id res chain seq x y z
N MET A 1 59.84 17.97 19.55
CA MET A 1 58.61 17.13 19.45
C MET A 1 58.51 16.09 20.56
N LEU A 2 59.51 15.24 20.76
CA LEU A 2 59.46 14.17 21.79
C LEU A 2 59.27 14.70 23.22
N LEU A 3 60.00 15.76 23.59
CA LEU A 3 59.89 16.44 24.89
C LEU A 3 58.50 17.06 25.16
N VAL A 4 57.87 17.59 24.11
CA VAL A 4 56.50 18.16 24.18
C VAL A 4 55.48 17.03 24.33
N PHE A 5 55.68 15.92 23.63
CA PHE A 5 54.81 14.74 23.72
C PHE A 5 54.89 14.08 25.10
N THR A 6 56.09 13.93 25.65
CA THR A 6 56.28 13.41 27.02
C THR A 6 55.68 14.34 28.07
N GLY A 7 55.77 15.66 27.89
CA GLY A 7 55.12 16.63 28.78
C GLY A 7 53.59 16.57 28.73
N PHE A 8 53.02 16.45 27.54
CA PHE A 8 51.58 16.23 27.36
C PHE A 8 51.12 14.91 28.00
N LEU A 9 51.88 13.83 27.80
CA LEU A 9 51.57 12.52 28.37
C LEU A 9 51.68 12.51 29.90
N ALA A 10 52.68 13.20 30.46
CA ALA A 10 52.80 13.37 31.91
C ALA A 10 51.63 14.17 32.50
N ASN A 11 51.19 15.23 31.82
CA ASN A 11 50.02 16.02 32.22
C ASN A 11 48.71 15.23 32.09
N LEU A 12 48.62 14.38 31.07
CA LEU A 12 47.48 13.49 30.84
C LEU A 12 47.36 12.44 31.94
N LEU A 13 48.48 11.84 32.37
CA LEU A 13 48.51 10.80 33.42
C LEU A 13 48.49 11.36 34.85
N GLY A 14 48.79 12.64 35.04
CA GLY A 14 48.99 13.26 36.36
C GLY A 14 47.71 13.46 37.18
N SER A 15 46.52 13.48 36.56
CA SER A 15 45.26 13.60 37.29
C SER A 15 44.17 12.67 36.73
N PRO A 16 43.42 11.96 37.60
CA PRO A 16 42.37 11.03 37.15
C PRO A 16 41.21 11.75 36.44
N GLN A 17 40.97 13.03 36.75
CA GLN A 17 39.93 13.82 36.09
C GLN A 17 40.28 14.12 34.63
N THR A 18 41.54 14.46 34.33
CA THR A 18 42.00 14.73 32.95
C THR A 18 41.91 13.46 32.09
N ILE A 19 42.27 12.30 32.64
CA ILE A 19 42.13 11.00 31.95
C ILE A 19 40.67 10.72 31.60
N MET A 20 39.74 10.97 32.54
CA MET A 20 38.32 10.71 32.32
C MET A 20 37.77 11.52 31.13
N TYR A 21 38.07 12.82 31.07
CA TYR A 21 37.67 13.66 29.93
C TYR A 21 38.32 13.20 28.62
N PHE A 22 39.61 12.88 28.65
CA PHE A 22 40.31 12.41 27.46
C PHE A 22 39.69 11.12 26.91
N VAL A 23 39.42 10.14 27.77
CA VAL A 23 38.80 8.87 27.38
C VAL A 23 37.37 9.08 26.87
N SER A 24 36.58 9.95 27.49
CA SER A 24 35.20 10.20 27.03
C SER A 24 35.17 10.85 25.65
N TYR A 25 36.02 11.86 25.40
CA TYR A 25 36.16 12.46 24.08
C TYR A 25 36.72 11.46 23.06
N PHE A 26 37.70 10.64 23.44
CA PHE A 26 38.29 9.62 22.55
C PHE A 26 37.27 8.55 22.13
N ILE A 27 36.41 8.10 23.04
CA ILE A 27 35.33 7.16 22.71
C ILE A 27 34.32 7.82 21.77
N PHE A 28 33.91 9.06 22.05
CA PHE A 28 32.95 9.80 21.24
C PHE A 28 33.46 10.02 19.81
N THR A 29 34.73 10.41 19.65
CA THR A 29 35.33 10.61 18.31
C THR A 29 35.47 9.29 17.55
N LEU A 30 35.84 8.19 18.20
CA LEU A 30 35.90 6.86 17.56
C LEU A 30 34.53 6.38 17.06
N VAL A 31 33.47 6.61 17.84
CA VAL A 31 32.10 6.27 17.41
C VAL A 31 31.69 7.13 16.21
N LEU A 32 31.97 8.44 16.23
CA LEU A 32 31.66 9.33 15.12
C LEU A 32 32.44 8.98 13.84
N GLU A 33 33.73 8.66 13.95
CA GLU A 33 34.57 8.25 12.82
C GLU A 33 34.04 6.98 12.16
N ARG A 34 33.66 5.96 12.96
CA ARG A 34 33.07 4.71 12.42
C ARG A 34 31.77 4.95 11.68
N VAL A 35 30.88 5.80 12.21
CA VAL A 35 29.61 6.14 11.55
C VAL A 35 29.86 6.91 10.25
N PHE A 36 30.84 7.81 10.24
CA PHE A 36 31.22 8.56 9.05
C PHE A 36 31.81 7.65 7.97
N LEU A 37 32.78 6.78 8.32
CA LEU A 37 33.38 5.81 7.40
C LEU A 37 32.33 4.86 6.82
N LEU A 38 31.38 4.37 7.64
CA LEU A 38 30.30 3.51 7.17
C LEU A 38 29.40 4.24 6.16
N ARG A 39 29.05 5.52 6.42
CA ARG A 39 28.25 6.32 5.46
C ARG A 39 28.98 6.55 4.15
N VAL A 40 30.28 6.87 4.20
CA VAL A 40 31.10 7.06 3.00
C VAL A 40 31.20 5.76 2.21
N LEU A 41 31.40 4.61 2.88
CA LEU A 41 31.48 3.32 2.23
C LEU A 41 30.17 2.90 1.55
N VAL A 42 29.02 3.14 2.19
CA VAL A 42 27.70 2.90 1.58
C VAL A 42 27.48 3.80 0.36
N VAL A 43 27.90 5.07 0.41
CA VAL A 43 27.79 5.99 -0.73
C VAL A 43 28.70 5.54 -1.88
N ILE A 44 29.95 5.15 -1.59
CA ILE A 44 30.88 4.63 -2.62
C ILE A 44 30.34 3.33 -3.22
N ALA A 45 29.82 2.41 -2.40
CA ALA A 45 29.17 1.20 -2.90
C ALA A 45 27.96 1.54 -3.79
N ASN A 46 27.12 2.48 -3.38
CA ASN A 46 26.00 2.95 -4.19
C ASN A 46 26.42 3.72 -5.45
N LEU A 47 27.64 4.26 -5.52
CA LEU A 47 28.16 4.91 -6.73
C LEU A 47 28.83 3.91 -7.67
N LEU A 48 29.55 2.93 -7.12
CA LEU A 48 30.28 1.92 -7.89
C LEU A 48 29.38 0.78 -8.38
N PHE A 49 28.36 0.40 -7.61
CA PHE A 49 27.45 -0.71 -7.93
C PHE A 49 26.09 -0.26 -8.48
N LYS A 50 25.86 1.04 -8.66
CA LYS A 50 24.68 1.55 -9.37
C LYS A 50 24.98 1.72 -10.85
N ASP A 51 25.26 0.59 -11.49
CA ASP A 51 25.07 0.45 -12.93
C ASP A 51 24.31 -0.84 -13.23
N LYS A 52 23.27 -0.69 -14.04
CA LYS A 52 22.26 -1.67 -14.49
C LYS A 52 21.14 -2.04 -13.51
N SER A 53 20.28 -1.06 -13.19
CA SER A 53 18.85 -1.32 -13.23
C SER A 53 18.23 -0.46 -14.33
N HIS A 54 18.09 -1.10 -15.50
CA HIS A 54 17.47 -0.52 -16.67
C HIS A 54 16.08 0.01 -16.30
N HIS A 55 15.93 1.32 -16.41
CA HIS A 55 14.65 1.97 -16.56
C HIS A 55 14.00 1.38 -17.83
N GLN A 56 12.79 0.84 -17.73
CA GLN A 56 11.87 0.79 -18.86
C GLN A 56 10.56 1.47 -18.45
N PRO A 57 10.06 2.42 -19.27
CA PRO A 57 8.76 3.06 -19.11
C PRO A 57 7.64 2.12 -19.56
N ALA A 58 6.40 2.49 -19.22
CA ALA A 58 5.18 1.80 -19.62
C ALA A 58 5.01 1.75 -21.16
N GLU A 59 4.73 0.58 -21.73
CA GLU A 59 3.66 0.36 -22.72
C GLU A 59 3.58 -1.11 -23.20
N GLN A 60 2.35 -1.62 -23.22
CA GLN A 60 1.77 -2.66 -24.09
C GLN A 60 2.46 -4.04 -24.17
N VAL A 61 1.86 -5.03 -23.50
CA VAL A 61 1.97 -6.44 -23.93
C VAL A 61 0.55 -7.00 -24.06
N LEU A 62 0.20 -7.23 -25.32
CA LEU A 62 -0.95 -7.99 -25.78
C LEU A 62 -0.84 -9.44 -25.30
N VAL A 63 -1.99 -9.99 -24.95
CA VAL A 63 -2.19 -11.41 -24.61
C VAL A 63 -1.97 -12.26 -25.86
N ASP A 64 -1.02 -13.19 -25.82
CA ASP A 64 -1.15 -14.49 -26.49
C ASP A 64 -0.11 -15.52 -26.02
N GLY A 65 -0.58 -16.75 -25.77
CA GLY A 65 0.13 -17.99 -26.08
C GLY A 65 1.31 -18.49 -25.22
N ASP A 66 0.98 -19.44 -24.34
CA ASP A 66 1.64 -20.76 -24.23
C ASP A 66 2.93 -20.97 -23.37
N ALA A 67 2.88 -22.10 -22.66
CA ALA A 67 3.92 -22.95 -22.07
C ALA A 67 5.14 -22.38 -21.29
N LEU A 68 5.05 -22.53 -19.96
CA LEU A 68 6.01 -23.22 -19.07
C LEU A 68 7.53 -23.17 -19.40
N SER A 69 8.29 -22.42 -18.58
CA SER A 69 9.68 -22.81 -18.27
C SER A 69 10.10 -22.33 -16.89
N VAL A 70 10.05 -23.27 -15.94
CA VAL A 70 10.79 -23.22 -14.68
C VAL A 70 12.28 -23.28 -15.01
N THR A 71 13.03 -22.22 -14.71
CA THR A 71 14.50 -22.31 -14.57
C THR A 71 14.92 -21.76 -13.22
N LYS A 72 15.31 -22.70 -12.35
CA LYS A 72 16.07 -22.48 -11.11
C LYS A 72 17.34 -21.68 -11.42
N ALA A 73 17.57 -20.59 -10.68
CA ALA A 73 18.89 -20.02 -10.51
C ALA A 73 19.32 -20.21 -9.06
N ALA A 74 20.38 -20.98 -8.89
CA ALA A 74 20.97 -21.37 -7.63
C ALA A 74 22.02 -20.35 -7.16
N GLN A 75 21.98 -20.07 -5.85
CA GLN A 75 23.10 -19.91 -4.91
C GLN A 75 24.12 -18.77 -5.08
N GLY A 76 24.27 -18.00 -3.99
CA GLY A 76 25.59 -17.52 -3.55
C GLY A 76 25.65 -16.14 -2.89
N SER A 77 25.02 -15.93 -1.72
CA SER A 77 25.32 -14.78 -0.83
C SER A 77 25.08 -15.14 0.65
N PRO A 78 25.91 -14.63 1.59
CA PRO A 78 25.96 -15.11 2.97
C PRO A 78 24.76 -14.61 3.81
N ALA A 79 24.38 -15.42 4.79
CA ALA A 79 23.35 -15.34 5.85
C ALA A 79 22.65 -14.02 6.25
N LEU A 80 23.09 -12.83 5.84
CA LEU A 80 22.40 -11.54 6.04
C LEU A 80 21.23 -11.30 5.08
N GLU A 81 21.14 -12.01 3.96
CA GLU A 81 19.99 -11.91 3.03
C GLU A 81 18.79 -12.80 3.41
N GLN A 82 18.94 -13.71 4.38
CA GLN A 82 17.77 -14.50 4.82
C GLN A 82 16.73 -13.63 5.56
N GLU A 83 17.14 -12.52 6.17
CA GLU A 83 16.22 -11.52 6.71
C GLU A 83 15.51 -10.74 5.59
N THR A 84 16.19 -10.46 4.47
CA THR A 84 15.62 -9.67 3.37
C THR A 84 14.55 -10.44 2.60
N THR A 85 14.64 -11.76 2.49
CA THR A 85 13.60 -12.58 1.83
C THR A 85 12.27 -12.54 2.58
N LYS A 86 12.28 -12.75 3.90
CA LYS A 86 11.08 -12.65 4.74
C LYS A 86 10.50 -11.23 4.74
N VAL A 87 11.36 -10.22 4.85
CA VAL A 87 10.94 -8.81 4.76
C VAL A 87 10.36 -8.50 3.38
N SER A 88 10.96 -9.01 2.29
CA SER A 88 10.45 -8.82 0.94
C SER A 88 9.09 -9.51 0.73
N ALA A 89 8.88 -10.68 1.32
CA ALA A 89 7.60 -11.37 1.30
C ALA A 89 6.53 -10.59 2.09
N SER A 90 6.87 -10.06 3.27
CA SER A 90 5.98 -9.19 4.04
C SER A 90 5.61 -7.93 3.28
N VAL A 91 6.57 -7.26 2.63
CA VAL A 91 6.31 -6.08 1.79
C VAL A 91 5.41 -6.42 0.59
N ARG A 92 5.61 -7.58 -0.06
CA ARG A 92 4.73 -8.05 -1.13
C ARG A 92 3.31 -8.30 -0.64
N ASN A 93 3.15 -8.93 0.51
CA ASN A 93 1.85 -9.19 1.12
C ASN A 93 1.14 -7.89 1.50
N ILE A 94 1.86 -6.92 2.07
CA ILE A 94 1.32 -5.58 2.38
C ILE A 94 0.87 -4.88 1.09
N LYS A 95 1.65 -4.95 0.01
CA LYS A 95 1.24 -4.40 -1.28
C LYS A 95 0.01 -5.11 -1.85
N ALA A 96 -0.08 -6.43 -1.71
CA ALA A 96 -1.24 -7.20 -2.14
C ALA A 96 -2.50 -6.80 -1.37
N ILE A 97 -2.40 -6.61 -0.06
CA ILE A 97 -3.52 -6.11 0.78
C ILE A 97 -3.95 -4.71 0.33
N LYS A 98 -2.97 -3.81 0.10
CA LYS A 98 -3.24 -2.44 -0.36
C LYS A 98 -3.87 -2.33 -1.75
N ASN A 99 -3.66 -3.33 -2.59
CA ASN A 99 -4.19 -3.41 -3.94
C ASN A 99 -5.49 -4.23 -4.01
N ALA A 100 -5.99 -4.77 -2.89
CA ALA A 100 -7.26 -5.48 -2.87
C ALA A 100 -8.42 -4.48 -3.09
N PRO A 101 -9.23 -4.64 -4.14
CA PRO A 101 -10.32 -3.72 -4.42
C PRO A 101 -11.44 -3.87 -3.41
N LEU A 102 -12.01 -2.72 -3.04
CA LEU A 102 -13.13 -2.63 -2.11
C LEU A 102 -14.38 -2.20 -2.88
N ILE A 103 -15.52 -2.83 -2.59
CA ILE A 103 -16.78 -2.57 -3.29
C ILE A 103 -17.71 -1.75 -2.40
N PHE A 104 -18.29 -0.69 -2.95
CA PHE A 104 -19.37 0.05 -2.31
C PHE A 104 -20.63 0.01 -3.18
N PHE A 105 -21.71 -0.54 -2.63
CA PHE A 105 -23.00 -0.60 -3.30
C PHE A 105 -23.75 0.72 -3.15
N ILE A 106 -24.15 1.31 -4.28
CA ILE A 106 -24.90 2.57 -4.30
C ILE A 106 -26.26 2.39 -5.00
N LYS A 107 -27.31 2.97 -4.40
CA LYS A 107 -28.69 2.90 -4.92
C LYS A 107 -29.14 4.16 -5.65
N ARG A 108 -28.67 5.34 -5.25
CA ARG A 108 -29.13 6.64 -5.78
C ARG A 108 -27.96 7.58 -6.00
N THR A 109 -28.14 8.54 -6.89
CA THR A 109 -27.22 9.65 -7.16
C THR A 109 -27.22 10.63 -5.98
N ASP A 110 -26.29 10.45 -5.04
CA ASP A 110 -26.12 11.34 -3.90
C ASP A 110 -24.63 11.61 -3.62
N LEU A 111 -24.24 12.87 -3.83
CA LEU A 111 -22.87 13.36 -3.60
C LEU A 111 -22.44 13.15 -2.15
N VAL A 112 -23.35 13.37 -1.20
CA VAL A 112 -23.02 13.28 0.24
C VAL A 112 -22.72 11.83 0.61
N THR A 113 -23.52 10.88 0.13
CA THR A 113 -23.30 9.44 0.37
C THR A 113 -21.98 8.97 -0.25
N LEU A 114 -21.67 9.36 -1.50
CA LEU A 114 -20.39 9.02 -2.15
C LEU A 114 -19.20 9.58 -1.36
N ASN A 115 -19.24 10.85 -0.99
CA ASN A 115 -18.16 11.49 -0.25
C ASN A 115 -17.93 10.80 1.10
N LYS A 116 -19.00 10.50 1.84
CA LYS A 116 -18.89 9.78 3.13
C LYS A 116 -18.28 8.39 2.96
N ALA A 117 -18.66 7.66 1.92
CA ALA A 117 -18.06 6.36 1.61
C ALA A 117 -16.55 6.48 1.32
N ILE A 118 -16.16 7.45 0.49
CA ILE A 118 -14.75 7.72 0.17
C ILE A 118 -13.95 8.08 1.43
N LEU A 119 -14.47 8.98 2.27
CA LEU A 119 -13.82 9.40 3.51
C LEU A 119 -13.67 8.23 4.49
N TYR A 120 -14.69 7.37 4.60
CA TYR A 120 -14.64 6.18 5.44
C TYR A 120 -13.53 5.23 4.97
N VAL A 121 -13.52 4.88 3.68
CA VAL A 121 -12.51 3.97 3.10
C VAL A 121 -11.12 4.54 3.31
N ARG A 122 -10.93 5.84 3.05
CA ARG A 122 -9.64 6.50 3.22
C ARG A 122 -9.14 6.50 4.67
N ALA A 123 -10.04 6.59 5.65
CA ALA A 123 -9.69 6.67 7.06
C ALA A 123 -9.54 5.30 7.74
N ASN A 124 -10.27 4.29 7.28
CA ASN A 124 -10.42 3.02 8.01
C ASN A 124 -9.93 1.79 7.24
N GLU A 125 -9.80 1.87 5.91
CA GLU A 125 -9.46 0.72 5.08
C GLU A 125 -8.08 0.88 4.45
N SER A 126 -7.27 -0.18 4.50
CA SER A 126 -5.92 -0.18 3.94
C SER A 126 -5.95 -0.57 2.47
N THR A 127 -6.67 0.19 1.62
CA THR A 127 -6.76 -0.01 0.17
C THR A 127 -6.62 1.31 -0.60
N HIS A 128 -6.16 1.21 -1.85
CA HIS A 128 -6.11 2.33 -2.80
C HIS A 128 -7.14 2.21 -3.92
N ILE A 129 -7.99 1.18 -3.92
CA ILE A 129 -8.95 0.92 -5.00
C ILE A 129 -10.35 0.78 -4.42
N LEU A 130 -11.25 1.68 -4.82
CA LEU A 130 -12.66 1.67 -4.44
C LEU A 130 -13.52 1.58 -5.71
N ARG A 131 -14.36 0.55 -5.77
CA ARG A 131 -15.27 0.29 -6.88
C ARG A 131 -16.71 0.54 -6.44
N PHE A 132 -17.37 1.47 -7.10
CA PHE A 132 -18.79 1.70 -6.92
C PHE A 132 -19.58 0.76 -7.81
N VAL A 133 -20.53 0.04 -7.23
CA VAL A 133 -21.42 -0.87 -7.96
C VAL A 133 -22.86 -0.38 -7.81
N HIS A 134 -23.50 -0.11 -8.94
CA HIS A 134 -24.93 0.19 -9.00
C HIS A 134 -25.68 -0.99 -9.63
N VAL A 135 -26.61 -1.57 -8.88
CA VAL A 135 -27.45 -2.69 -9.32
C VAL A 135 -28.87 -2.16 -9.55
N TYR A 136 -29.43 -2.42 -10.72
CA TYR A 136 -30.76 -1.94 -11.12
C TYR A 136 -31.52 -3.02 -11.92
N PRO A 137 -32.85 -3.15 -11.73
CA PRO A 137 -33.59 -4.31 -12.22
C PRO A 137 -33.77 -4.35 -13.74
N GLU A 138 -34.03 -3.22 -14.38
CA GLU A 138 -34.30 -3.12 -15.81
C GLU A 138 -33.64 -1.88 -16.41
N GLN A 139 -33.23 -1.97 -17.69
CA GLN A 139 -32.63 -0.87 -18.45
C GLN A 139 -33.69 0.16 -18.92
N THR A 140 -34.35 0.79 -17.96
CA THR A 140 -35.27 1.91 -18.22
C THR A 140 -34.47 3.19 -18.49
N VAL A 141 -35.08 4.15 -19.22
CA VAL A 141 -34.47 5.47 -19.48
C VAL A 141 -33.98 6.16 -18.20
N GLU A 142 -34.79 6.12 -17.13
CA GLU A 142 -34.45 6.67 -15.82
C GLU A 142 -33.23 5.97 -15.16
N ALA A 143 -33.11 4.65 -15.35
CA ALA A 143 -31.99 3.88 -14.82
C ALA A 143 -30.69 4.23 -15.54
N LEU A 144 -30.75 4.38 -16.88
CA LEU A 144 -29.61 4.80 -17.69
C LEU A 144 -29.16 6.23 -17.34
N GLU A 145 -30.10 7.15 -17.12
CA GLU A 145 -29.78 8.51 -16.66
C GLU A 145 -29.08 8.47 -15.29
N THR A 146 -29.57 7.66 -14.35
CA THR A 146 -28.95 7.48 -13.03
C THR A 146 -27.52 6.94 -13.15
N VAL A 147 -27.30 5.97 -14.04
CA VAL A 147 -25.97 5.39 -14.33
C VAL A 147 -25.03 6.45 -14.88
N GLU A 148 -25.48 7.30 -15.80
CA GLU A 148 -24.68 8.39 -16.37
C GLU A 148 -24.33 9.45 -15.32
N GLN A 149 -25.30 9.86 -14.51
CA GLN A 149 -25.08 10.78 -13.40
C GLN A 149 -24.06 10.24 -12.39
N LEU A 150 -24.19 8.97 -11.97
CA LEU A 150 -23.23 8.32 -11.07
C LEU A 150 -21.82 8.28 -11.68
N LYS A 151 -21.71 7.90 -12.96
CA LYS A 151 -20.44 7.86 -13.68
C LYS A 151 -19.77 9.23 -13.68
N GLY A 152 -20.52 10.30 -13.96
CA GLY A 152 -20.01 11.67 -13.93
C GLY A 152 -19.54 12.09 -12.53
N MET A 153 -20.33 11.79 -11.49
CA MET A 153 -19.99 12.10 -10.09
C MET A 153 -18.74 11.37 -9.62
N ILE A 154 -18.60 10.09 -9.95
CA ILE A 154 -17.45 9.27 -9.56
C ILE A 154 -16.19 9.75 -10.29
N ALA A 155 -16.28 10.05 -11.59
CA ALA A 155 -15.16 10.62 -12.36
C ALA A 155 -14.71 11.98 -11.81
N MET A 156 -15.63 12.80 -11.29
CA MET A 156 -15.29 14.03 -10.58
C MET A 156 -14.52 13.72 -9.30
N TYR A 157 -15.00 12.77 -8.48
CA TYR A 157 -14.35 12.42 -7.21
C TYR A 157 -12.98 11.76 -7.38
N ASP A 158 -12.77 11.00 -8.46
CA ASP A 158 -11.48 10.38 -8.76
C ASP A 158 -10.38 11.45 -8.91
N ARG A 159 -10.72 12.58 -9.56
CA ARG A 159 -9.84 13.75 -9.68
C ARG A 159 -9.64 14.49 -8.36
N VAL A 160 -10.68 14.55 -7.51
CA VAL A 160 -10.61 15.21 -6.19
C VAL A 160 -9.75 14.40 -5.21
N TYR A 161 -9.72 13.08 -5.34
CA TYR A 161 -9.03 12.17 -4.43
C TYR A 161 -7.96 11.31 -5.12
N PRO A 162 -6.84 11.91 -5.60
CA PRO A 162 -5.85 11.21 -6.44
C PRO A 162 -5.07 10.07 -5.74
N LYS A 163 -5.27 9.86 -4.43
CA LYS A 163 -4.65 8.78 -3.66
C LYS A 163 -5.51 7.52 -3.58
N LEU A 164 -6.73 7.57 -4.12
CA LEU A 164 -7.71 6.49 -4.14
C LEU A 164 -8.28 6.40 -5.56
N GLN A 165 -8.04 5.29 -6.23
CA GLN A 165 -8.59 5.02 -7.56
C GLN A 165 -10.07 4.66 -7.42
N LEU A 166 -10.94 5.41 -8.11
CA LEU A 166 -12.37 5.20 -8.11
C LEU A 166 -12.85 4.62 -9.45
N ASP A 167 -13.39 3.40 -9.42
CA ASP A 167 -14.02 2.81 -10.60
C ASP A 167 -15.55 2.74 -10.41
N PHE A 168 -16.29 2.70 -11.52
CA PHE A 168 -17.75 2.54 -11.52
C PHE A 168 -18.19 1.37 -12.39
N TYR A 169 -19.08 0.53 -11.84
CA TYR A 169 -19.70 -0.60 -12.53
C TYR A 169 -21.22 -0.53 -12.37
N SER A 170 -21.93 -0.84 -13.46
CA SER A 170 -23.38 -0.93 -13.48
C SER A 170 -23.79 -2.36 -13.84
N ILE A 171 -24.71 -2.94 -13.07
CA ILE A 171 -25.16 -4.33 -13.22
C ILE A 171 -26.68 -4.35 -13.35
N VAL A 172 -27.17 -5.00 -14.40
CA VAL A 172 -28.60 -5.24 -14.60
C VAL A 172 -29.01 -6.48 -13.80
N GLY A 173 -29.98 -6.33 -12.90
CA GLY A 173 -30.51 -7.40 -12.08
C GLY A 173 -31.07 -6.90 -10.74
N GLU A 174 -31.58 -7.83 -9.94
CA GLU A 174 -32.04 -7.54 -8.59
C GLU A 174 -30.89 -7.53 -7.58
N PHE A 175 -30.98 -6.66 -6.57
CA PHE A 175 -30.01 -6.63 -5.48
C PHE A 175 -30.40 -7.64 -4.39
N ASP A 176 -29.85 -8.84 -4.50
CA ASP A 176 -30.08 -9.98 -3.60
C ASP A 176 -28.74 -10.59 -3.14
N PRO A 177 -28.68 -11.38 -2.04
CA PRO A 177 -27.44 -12.03 -1.61
C PRO A 177 -26.78 -12.89 -2.69
N VAL A 178 -27.58 -13.47 -3.59
CA VAL A 178 -27.05 -14.23 -4.75
C VAL A 178 -26.20 -13.34 -5.65
N THR A 179 -26.62 -12.11 -5.91
CA THR A 179 -25.86 -11.14 -6.72
C THR A 179 -24.53 -10.78 -6.05
N VAL A 180 -24.56 -10.62 -4.72
CA VAL A 180 -23.34 -10.34 -3.93
C VAL A 180 -22.36 -11.51 -3.97
N GLU A 181 -22.85 -12.73 -3.78
CA GLU A 181 -22.03 -13.95 -3.88
C GLU A 181 -21.47 -14.13 -5.29
N TRP A 182 -22.27 -13.86 -6.32
CA TRP A 182 -21.83 -13.90 -7.70
C TRP A 182 -20.71 -12.88 -7.98
N ILE A 183 -20.81 -11.65 -7.47
CA ILE A 183 -19.74 -10.64 -7.56
C ILE A 183 -18.48 -11.12 -6.83
N SER A 184 -18.64 -11.71 -5.64
CA SER A 184 -17.54 -12.22 -4.83
C SER A 184 -16.73 -13.27 -5.59
N GLN A 185 -17.42 -14.25 -6.18
CA GLN A 185 -16.80 -15.35 -6.92
C GLN A 185 -16.23 -14.90 -8.26
N THR A 186 -16.96 -14.06 -9.00
CA THR A 186 -16.55 -13.61 -10.35
C THR A 186 -15.29 -12.76 -10.31
N TYR A 187 -15.16 -11.89 -9.31
CA TYR A 187 -14.04 -10.95 -9.20
C TYR A 187 -13.00 -11.34 -8.14
N GLY A 188 -13.21 -12.45 -7.41
CA GLY A 188 -12.32 -12.89 -6.34
C GLY A 188 -12.25 -11.92 -5.16
N ILE A 189 -13.34 -11.19 -4.88
CA ILE A 189 -13.39 -10.16 -3.83
C ILE A 189 -14.21 -10.69 -2.67
N SER A 190 -13.60 -10.80 -1.48
CA SER A 190 -14.33 -11.29 -0.31
C SER A 190 -15.55 -10.42 0.01
N THR A 191 -16.64 -11.02 0.48
CA THR A 191 -17.85 -10.29 0.90
C THR A 191 -17.57 -9.28 2.01
N ASN A 192 -16.59 -9.56 2.87
CA ASN A 192 -16.08 -8.61 3.87
C ASN A 192 -15.48 -7.36 3.23
N SER A 193 -14.96 -7.40 2.00
CA SER A 193 -14.48 -6.20 1.28
C SER A 193 -15.60 -5.45 0.57
N MET A 194 -16.85 -5.77 0.85
CA MET A 194 -18.02 -5.11 0.28
C MET A 194 -18.76 -4.32 1.35
N PHE A 195 -19.28 -3.16 0.94
CA PHE A 195 -19.92 -2.21 1.82
C PHE A 195 -21.25 -1.74 1.27
N LEU A 196 -22.20 -1.54 2.18
CA LEU A 196 -23.49 -0.95 1.88
C LEU A 196 -23.81 0.17 2.88
N LYS A 197 -24.51 1.20 2.39
CA LYS A 197 -25.15 2.19 3.27
C LYS A 197 -26.21 1.49 4.11
N GLN A 198 -26.39 1.94 5.35
CA GLN A 198 -27.39 1.39 6.28
C GLN A 198 -28.68 0.93 5.57
N PRO A 199 -29.00 -0.38 5.68
CA PRO A 199 -30.13 -0.97 4.99
C PRO A 199 -31.44 -0.38 5.52
N SER A 200 -32.34 0.06 4.63
CA SER A 200 -33.70 0.49 4.98
C SER A 200 -34.75 -0.59 4.76
N THR A 201 -34.38 -1.74 4.19
CA THR A 201 -35.30 -2.78 3.70
C THR A 201 -34.87 -4.16 4.18
N VAL A 202 -35.82 -5.06 4.40
CA VAL A 202 -35.59 -6.44 4.89
C VAL A 202 -34.62 -7.22 3.99
N ILE A 203 -34.70 -7.04 2.66
CA ILE A 203 -33.79 -7.66 1.69
C ILE A 203 -32.33 -7.26 1.95
N MET A 204 -32.11 -6.00 2.29
CA MET A 204 -30.78 -5.46 2.56
C MET A 204 -30.20 -5.99 3.89
N HIS A 205 -31.07 -6.33 4.86
CA HIS A 205 -30.65 -7.04 6.07
C HIS A 205 -30.17 -8.46 5.76
N LYS A 206 -30.80 -9.17 4.81
CA LYS A 206 -30.32 -10.49 4.36
C LYS A 206 -28.94 -10.39 3.71
N VAL A 207 -28.70 -9.35 2.89
CA VAL A 207 -27.39 -9.12 2.28
C VAL A 207 -26.30 -8.82 3.31
N SER A 208 -26.60 -8.00 4.32
CA SER A 208 -25.65 -7.74 5.42
C SER A 208 -25.31 -9.01 6.22
N ALA A 209 -26.25 -9.94 6.37
CA ALA A 209 -26.00 -11.22 7.03
C ALA A 209 -25.03 -12.14 6.26
N HIS A 210 -24.74 -11.86 4.97
CA HIS A 210 -23.78 -12.60 4.15
C HIS A 210 -22.35 -12.02 4.22
N GLY A 211 -22.03 -11.22 5.24
CA GLY A 211 -20.69 -10.68 5.48
C GLY A 211 -20.43 -9.30 4.86
N VAL A 212 -21.43 -8.70 4.21
CA VAL A 212 -21.31 -7.32 3.70
C VAL A 212 -21.35 -6.33 4.86
N ARG A 213 -20.34 -5.46 4.93
CA ARG A 213 -20.20 -4.47 6.00
C ARG A 213 -21.14 -3.28 5.79
N VAL A 214 -21.74 -2.80 6.88
CA VAL A 214 -22.66 -1.66 6.86
C VAL A 214 -21.92 -0.41 7.33
N ILE A 215 -21.97 0.66 6.53
CA ILE A 215 -21.47 1.99 6.92
C ILE A 215 -22.67 2.90 7.17
N THR A 216 -22.70 3.52 8.33
CA THR A 216 -23.68 4.57 8.66
C THR A 216 -23.31 5.86 7.93
N GLY A 217 -24.28 6.45 7.24
CA GLY A 217 -24.14 7.78 6.66
C GLY A 217 -24.33 8.87 7.70
#